data_AF-A0A058ZVN7-F1
#
_entry.id   AF-A0A058ZVN7-F1
#
_cell.length_a   1.000
_cell.length_b   1.000
_cell.length_c   1.000
_cell.angle_alpha   90.00
_cell.angle_beta   90.00
_cell.angle_gamma   90.00
#
_symmetry.space_group_name_H-M   'P 1'
#
loop_
_entity.id
_entity.type
_entity.pdbx_description
1 polymer ?
#
loop_
_entity_poly.entity_id
_entity_poly.type
_entity_poly.pdbx_seq_one_letter_code
_entity_poly.pdbx_strand_id
1 'polypeptide(L)'
;MNDPSFTALLDLKKDDVHMKLRCLLTNPNFSSEELEKYYPPICWDSEKSLDFLCLLSERLSWRPPEDSPQYRAAESRRQSLRRELESRKQQIFNGKSIDDIDQNLTQESQYDDESVKDLLRFVRNKWWHRLQLPEQFVGGDGGRLFYDYLHGLFPDLLMVSYRAASGICAKESWFANFR
;
A
#
# COMPACT_ATOMS: atom_id res chain seq x y z
N MET A 1 42.45 -11.29 8.30
CA MET A 1 41.84 -10.81 7.04
C MET A 1 40.35 -10.74 7.29
N ASN A 2 39.80 -9.54 7.47
CA ASN A 2 38.36 -9.35 7.61
C ASN A 2 37.75 -9.55 6.23
N ASP A 3 36.89 -10.56 6.10
CA ASP A 3 36.15 -10.80 4.89
C ASP A 3 35.28 -9.55 4.60
N PRO A 4 35.50 -8.85 3.47
CA PRO A 4 34.67 -7.72 3.07
C PRO A 4 33.19 -8.09 2.99
N SER A 5 32.87 -9.36 2.69
CA SER A 5 31.50 -9.87 2.65
C SER A 5 30.87 -9.94 4.04
N PHE A 6 31.62 -10.35 5.06
CA PHE A 6 31.15 -10.45 6.45
C PHE A 6 30.96 -9.07 7.09
N THR A 7 31.82 -8.11 6.73
CA THR A 7 31.73 -6.72 7.21
C THR A 7 30.55 -5.99 6.55
N ALA A 8 30.33 -6.20 5.24
CA ALA A 8 29.15 -5.71 4.54
C ALA A 8 27.85 -6.34 5.07
N LEU A 9 27.86 -7.64 5.43
CA LEU A 9 26.71 -8.32 6.05
C LEU A 9 26.40 -7.80 7.47
N LEU A 10 27.44 -7.40 8.21
CA LEU A 10 27.30 -6.78 9.53
C LEU A 10 26.83 -5.32 9.46
N ASP A 11 27.25 -4.57 8.45
CA ASP A 11 26.79 -3.21 8.20
C ASP A 11 25.35 -3.20 7.65
N LEU A 12 24.98 -4.14 6.77
CA LEU A 12 23.59 -4.36 6.35
C LEU A 12 22.68 -4.74 7.53
N LYS A 13 23.19 -5.54 8.48
CA LYS A 13 22.48 -5.89 9.73
C LYS A 13 22.42 -4.74 10.73
N LYS A 14 23.42 -3.85 10.77
CA LYS A 14 23.41 -2.64 11.60
C LYS A 14 22.42 -1.61 11.07
N ASP A 15 22.34 -1.43 9.76
CA ASP A 15 21.35 -0.57 9.12
C ASP A 15 19.93 -1.11 9.37
N ASP A 16 19.73 -2.43 9.29
CA ASP A 16 18.47 -3.09 9.64
C ASP A 16 18.08 -2.87 11.12
N VAL A 17 19.04 -2.98 12.06
CA VAL A 17 18.77 -2.74 13.49
C VAL A 17 18.53 -1.27 13.79
N HIS A 18 19.32 -0.33 13.22
CA HIS A 18 19.12 1.10 13.41
C HIS A 18 17.80 1.58 12.81
N MET A 19 17.42 1.06 11.65
CA MET A 19 16.16 1.37 11.01
C MET A 19 14.99 0.74 11.77
N LYS A 20 15.10 -0.51 12.24
CA LYS A 20 14.10 -1.12 13.15
C LYS A 20 13.94 -0.32 14.43
N LEU A 21 15.02 0.13 15.06
CA LEU A 21 14.99 1.00 16.23
C LEU A 21 14.36 2.35 15.92
N ARG A 22 14.66 2.94 14.76
CA ARG A 22 14.01 4.18 14.31
C ARG A 22 12.51 3.97 14.10
N CYS A 23 12.10 2.86 13.48
CA CYS A 23 10.70 2.49 13.27
C CYS A 23 9.96 2.24 14.59
N LEU A 24 10.61 1.57 15.55
CA LEU A 24 10.13 1.37 16.93
C LEU A 24 9.90 2.71 17.64
N LEU A 25 10.87 3.62 17.53
CA LEU A 25 10.82 4.93 18.16
C LEU A 25 9.75 5.84 17.53
N THR A 26 9.49 5.71 16.24
CA THR A 26 8.47 6.50 15.53
C THR A 26 7.09 5.85 15.52
N ASN A 27 6.97 4.55 15.79
CA ASN A 27 5.71 3.81 15.80
C ASN A 27 5.57 2.97 17.08
N PRO A 28 5.41 3.61 18.26
CA PRO A 28 5.41 2.93 19.56
C PRO A 28 4.22 1.98 19.79
N ASN A 29 3.23 2.00 18.88
CA ASN A 29 2.02 1.20 18.98
C ASN A 29 2.17 -0.22 18.41
N PHE A 30 3.28 -0.55 17.74
CA PHE A 30 3.50 -1.89 17.19
C PHE A 30 4.34 -2.77 18.12
N SER A 31 3.93 -4.03 18.24
CA SER A 31 4.76 -5.08 18.87
C SER A 31 6.00 -5.40 18.03
N SER A 32 7.00 -6.04 18.64
CA SER A 32 8.22 -6.46 17.92
C SER A 32 7.91 -7.38 16.73
N GLU A 33 6.91 -8.25 16.83
CA GLU A 33 6.49 -9.16 15.76
C GLU A 33 5.77 -8.41 14.64
N GLU A 34 4.93 -7.43 14.98
CA GLU A 34 4.28 -6.55 14.00
C GLU A 34 5.30 -5.69 13.28
N LEU A 35 6.33 -5.22 13.96
CA LEU A 35 7.42 -4.51 13.32
C LEU A 35 8.21 -5.40 12.39
N GLU A 36 8.54 -6.64 12.74
CA GLU A 36 9.19 -7.55 11.78
C GLU A 36 8.33 -7.80 10.53
N LYS A 37 7.01 -7.88 10.71
CA LYS A 37 6.08 -8.10 9.60
C LYS A 37 5.83 -6.85 8.74
N TYR A 38 5.77 -5.68 9.37
CA TYR A 38 5.41 -4.40 8.75
C TYR A 38 6.59 -3.46 8.57
N TYR A 39 7.81 -3.91 8.86
CA TYR A 39 9.02 -3.18 8.59
C TYR A 39 9.12 -2.71 7.13
N PRO A 40 8.75 -3.54 6.12
CA PRO A 40 8.83 -3.12 4.73
C PRO A 40 8.03 -1.84 4.45
N PRO A 41 6.69 -1.76 4.67
CA PRO A 41 5.94 -0.54 4.39
C PRO A 41 6.36 0.67 5.23
N ILE A 42 6.89 0.47 6.44
CA ILE A 42 7.39 1.60 7.27
C ILE A 42 8.64 2.24 6.64
N CYS A 43 9.45 1.45 5.91
CA CYS A 43 10.70 1.92 5.31
C CYS A 43 10.55 2.42 3.87
N TRP A 44 9.36 2.33 3.29
CA TRP A 44 9.13 2.78 1.92
C TRP A 44 9.11 4.30 1.83
N ASP A 45 9.61 4.82 0.72
CA ASP A 45 9.26 6.17 0.32
C ASP A 45 7.78 6.25 -0.11
N SER A 46 7.31 7.48 -0.31
CA SER A 46 5.93 7.75 -0.70
C SER A 46 5.57 7.12 -2.04
N GLU A 47 6.48 7.09 -3.01
CA GLU A 47 6.20 6.55 -4.34
C GLU A 47 6.05 5.03 -4.31
N LYS A 48 6.93 4.32 -3.59
CA LYS A 48 6.83 2.87 -3.41
C LYS A 48 5.56 2.48 -2.67
N SER A 49 5.13 3.31 -1.72
CA SER A 49 3.84 3.14 -1.03
C SER A 49 2.65 3.31 -1.97
N LEU A 50 2.69 4.33 -2.84
CA LEU A 50 1.67 4.53 -3.88
C LEU A 50 1.66 3.39 -4.90
N ASP A 51 2.83 2.94 -5.37
CA ASP A 51 2.96 1.82 -6.30
C ASP A 51 2.38 0.52 -5.73
N PHE A 52 2.63 0.26 -4.44
CA PHE A 52 2.00 -0.86 -3.74
C PHE A 52 0.47 -0.78 -3.78
N LEU A 53 -0.11 0.36 -3.41
CA LEU A 53 -1.56 0.57 -3.41
C LEU A 53 -2.16 0.43 -4.83
N CYS A 54 -1.43 0.91 -5.84
CA CYS A 54 -1.83 0.79 -7.25
C CYS A 54 -1.85 -0.67 -7.70
N LEU A 55 -0.79 -1.43 -7.45
CA LEU A 55 -0.74 -2.85 -7.80
C LEU A 55 -1.78 -3.64 -7.03
N LEU A 56 -2.02 -3.34 -5.75
CA LEU A 56 -3.10 -3.96 -4.99
C LEU A 56 -4.48 -3.71 -5.63
N SER A 57 -4.73 -2.47 -6.05
CA SER A 57 -5.94 -2.07 -6.78
C SER A 57 -6.11 -2.81 -8.11
N GLU A 58 -5.02 -3.01 -8.86
CA GLU A 58 -5.01 -3.87 -10.04
C GLU A 58 -5.39 -5.30 -9.71
N ARG A 59 -4.83 -5.89 -8.65
CA ARG A 59 -5.12 -7.27 -8.25
C ARG A 59 -6.58 -7.48 -7.87
N LEU A 60 -7.22 -6.48 -7.28
CA LEU A 60 -8.66 -6.49 -6.99
C LEU A 60 -9.53 -6.44 -8.25
N SER A 61 -9.00 -5.87 -9.33
CA SER A 61 -9.70 -5.64 -10.60
C SER A 61 -9.45 -6.72 -11.65
N TRP A 62 -8.23 -7.27 -11.68
CA TRP A 62 -7.77 -8.21 -12.69
C TRP A 62 -8.48 -9.56 -12.54
N ARG A 63 -8.88 -10.12 -13.68
CA ARG A 63 -9.42 -11.48 -13.78
C ARG A 63 -8.76 -12.21 -14.95
N PRO A 64 -8.28 -13.43 -14.76
CA PRO A 64 -7.89 -14.26 -15.89
C PRO A 64 -9.15 -14.70 -16.68
N PRO A 65 -9.00 -15.19 -17.92
CA PRO A 65 -10.10 -15.81 -18.66
C PRO A 65 -10.76 -16.93 -17.85
N GLU A 66 -12.09 -17.05 -17.94
CA GLU A 66 -12.86 -18.04 -17.16
C GLU A 66 -12.41 -19.48 -17.40
N ASP A 67 -11.96 -19.77 -18.64
CA ASP A 67 -11.45 -21.08 -19.05
C ASP A 67 -10.01 -21.36 -18.59
N SER A 68 -9.34 -20.39 -17.95
CA SER A 68 -7.99 -20.59 -17.44
C SER A 68 -7.98 -21.59 -16.27
N PRO A 69 -7.04 -22.55 -16.23
CA PRO A 69 -6.85 -23.43 -15.07
C PRO A 69 -6.65 -22.67 -13.74
N GLN A 70 -6.19 -21.42 -13.82
CA GLN A 70 -5.93 -20.57 -12.66
C GLN A 70 -7.14 -19.72 -12.24
N TYR A 71 -8.24 -19.70 -13.01
CA TYR A 71 -9.38 -18.80 -12.77
C TYR A 71 -9.95 -18.93 -11.38
N ARG A 72 -10.31 -20.15 -10.97
CA ARG A 72 -10.91 -20.40 -9.65
C ARG A 72 -9.99 -19.95 -8.51
N ALA A 73 -8.69 -20.22 -8.62
CA ALA A 73 -7.71 -19.84 -7.60
C ALA A 73 -7.45 -18.32 -7.56
N ALA A 74 -7.41 -17.65 -8.72
CA ALA A 74 -7.30 -16.20 -8.80
C ALA A 74 -8.54 -15.50 -8.26
N GLU A 75 -9.73 -15.94 -8.66
CA GLU A 75 -11.00 -15.37 -8.21
C GLU A 75 -11.22 -15.59 -6.70
N SER A 76 -10.91 -16.78 -6.19
CA SER A 76 -10.97 -17.06 -4.74
C SER A 76 -10.06 -16.12 -3.95
N ARG A 77 -8.80 -15.93 -4.38
CA ARG A 77 -7.86 -15.01 -3.74
C ARG A 77 -8.35 -13.56 -3.81
N ARG A 78 -8.81 -13.11 -4.97
CA ARG A 78 -9.36 -11.76 -5.18
C ARG A 78 -10.56 -11.49 -4.26
N GLN A 79 -11.46 -12.46 -4.11
CA GLN A 79 -12.60 -12.38 -3.20
C GLN A 79 -12.19 -12.37 -1.74
N SER A 80 -11.19 -13.18 -1.36
CA SER A 80 -10.65 -13.16 0.01
C SER A 80 -9.99 -11.82 0.33
N LEU A 81 -9.21 -11.28 -0.61
CA LEU A 81 -8.55 -9.98 -0.47
C LEU A 81 -9.56 -8.85 -0.34
N ARG A 82 -10.58 -8.84 -1.19
CA ARG A 82 -11.69 -7.88 -1.08
C ARG A 82 -12.38 -7.99 0.28
N ARG A 83 -12.73 -9.21 0.71
CA ARG A 83 -13.40 -9.42 2.00
C ARG A 83 -12.56 -8.95 3.18
N GLU A 84 -11.25 -9.21 3.17
CA GLU A 84 -10.34 -8.78 4.25
C GLU A 84 -10.16 -7.25 4.29
N LEU A 85 -10.16 -6.58 3.14
CA LEU A 85 -10.07 -5.12 3.08
C LEU A 85 -11.39 -4.47 3.54
N GLU A 86 -12.52 -4.93 3.01
CA GLU A 86 -13.84 -4.36 3.34
C GLU A 86 -14.23 -4.63 4.80
N SER A 87 -13.77 -5.74 5.41
CA SER A 87 -14.00 -5.99 6.84
C SER A 87 -13.31 -4.97 7.75
N ARG A 88 -12.28 -4.27 7.22
CA ARG A 88 -11.51 -3.24 7.91
C ARG A 88 -11.85 -1.83 7.45
N LYS A 89 -12.95 -1.65 6.68
CA LYS A 89 -13.35 -0.33 6.16
C LYS A 89 -13.43 0.72 7.26
N GLN A 90 -13.98 0.38 8.42
CA GLN A 90 -14.12 1.32 9.55
C GLN A 90 -12.77 1.83 10.07
N GLN A 91 -11.74 0.98 10.03
CA GLN A 91 -10.38 1.36 10.41
C GLN A 91 -9.75 2.29 9.36
N ILE A 92 -9.90 1.99 8.08
CA ILE A 92 -9.33 2.79 6.98
C ILE A 92 -9.99 4.17 6.90
N PHE A 93 -11.31 4.19 6.97
CA PHE A 93 -12.11 5.39 6.80
C PHE A 93 -12.19 6.21 8.07
N ASN A 94 -12.31 5.59 9.26
CA ASN A 94 -12.34 6.28 10.55
C ASN A 94 -13.26 7.52 10.59
N GLY A 95 -14.47 7.38 10.05
CA GLY A 95 -15.47 8.47 9.95
C GLY A 95 -15.29 9.41 8.75
N LYS A 96 -14.30 9.16 7.88
CA LYS A 96 -14.15 9.76 6.56
C LYS A 96 -14.79 8.92 5.47
N SER A 97 -14.88 9.46 4.27
CA SER A 97 -15.28 8.75 3.05
C SER A 97 -14.49 9.30 1.85
N ILE A 98 -14.69 8.71 0.66
CA ILE A 98 -14.09 9.25 -0.57
C ILE A 98 -14.63 10.66 -0.88
N ASP A 99 -15.83 11.00 -0.44
CA ASP A 99 -16.42 12.34 -0.58
C ASP A 99 -15.70 13.43 0.25
N ASP A 100 -14.90 13.05 1.25
CA ASP A 100 -14.00 13.99 1.95
C ASP A 100 -12.77 14.37 1.11
N ILE A 101 -12.51 13.68 0.00
CA ILE A 101 -11.44 14.03 -0.94
C ILE A 101 -11.86 15.27 -1.72
N ASP A 102 -10.90 16.17 -1.97
CA ASP A 102 -11.11 17.40 -2.73
C ASP A 102 -11.83 17.09 -4.05
N GLN A 103 -12.95 17.77 -4.29
CA GLN A 103 -13.80 17.50 -5.45
C GLN A 103 -13.04 17.62 -6.78
N ASN A 104 -12.03 18.48 -6.84
CA ASN A 104 -11.15 18.64 -8.01
C ASN A 104 -10.37 17.35 -8.34
N LEU A 105 -10.19 16.44 -7.38
CA LEU A 105 -9.55 15.15 -7.59
C LEU A 105 -10.55 14.06 -7.99
N THR A 106 -11.83 14.16 -7.61
CA THR A 106 -12.84 13.11 -7.83
C THR A 106 -13.72 13.31 -9.08
N GLN A 107 -13.71 14.49 -9.69
CA GLN A 107 -14.59 14.89 -10.81
C GLN A 107 -14.73 13.90 -11.98
N GLU A 108 -13.71 13.10 -12.28
CA GLU A 108 -13.65 12.27 -13.49
C GLU A 108 -14.21 10.85 -13.30
N SER A 109 -14.62 10.47 -12.09
CA SER A 109 -15.04 9.10 -11.80
C SER A 109 -15.98 9.02 -10.62
N GLN A 110 -17.05 8.23 -10.75
CA GLN A 110 -17.91 7.87 -9.64
C GLN A 110 -17.28 6.73 -8.85
N TYR A 111 -17.12 6.94 -7.54
CA TYR A 111 -16.64 5.95 -6.58
C TYR A 111 -17.77 5.67 -5.58
N ASP A 112 -17.80 4.46 -5.05
CA ASP A 112 -18.58 4.15 -3.84
C ASP A 112 -17.81 4.66 -2.61
N ASP A 113 -18.37 5.66 -1.93
CA ASP A 113 -17.65 6.46 -0.92
C ASP A 113 -17.21 5.68 0.31
N GLU A 114 -17.82 4.51 0.56
CA GLU A 114 -17.48 3.64 1.68
C GLU A 114 -16.73 2.36 1.26
N SER A 115 -16.38 2.22 -0.03
CA SER A 115 -15.74 1.02 -0.58
C SER A 115 -14.22 1.18 -0.57
N VAL A 116 -13.53 0.32 0.19
CA VAL A 116 -12.06 0.31 0.22
C VAL A 116 -11.49 0.00 -1.16
N LYS A 117 -12.15 -0.90 -1.91
CA LYS A 117 -11.78 -1.21 -3.29
C LYS A 117 -11.86 0.03 -4.20
N ASP A 118 -12.86 0.90 -4.01
CA ASP A 118 -13.01 2.11 -4.82
C ASP A 118 -12.05 3.22 -4.38
N LEU A 119 -11.72 3.31 -3.09
CA LEU A 119 -10.62 4.17 -2.60
C LEU A 119 -9.28 3.77 -3.23
N LEU A 120 -8.96 2.47 -3.25
CA LEU A 120 -7.77 1.97 -3.96
C LEU A 120 -7.84 2.22 -5.47
N ARG A 121 -9.03 2.20 -6.08
CA ARG A 121 -9.22 2.55 -7.49
C ARG A 121 -8.93 4.03 -7.73
N PHE A 122 -9.39 4.91 -6.83
CA PHE A 122 -9.10 6.34 -6.86
C PHE A 122 -7.59 6.60 -6.81
N VAL A 123 -6.89 6.04 -5.82
CA VAL A 123 -5.43 6.21 -5.67
C VAL A 123 -4.71 5.79 -6.96
N ARG A 124 -5.06 4.61 -7.48
CA ARG A 124 -4.49 4.07 -8.73
C ARG A 124 -4.71 4.99 -9.92
N ASN A 125 -5.95 5.42 -10.14
CA ASN A 125 -6.29 6.28 -11.27
C ASN A 125 -5.52 7.61 -11.18
N LYS A 126 -5.50 8.25 -10.01
CA LYS A 126 -4.82 9.52 -9.81
C LYS A 126 -3.30 9.40 -9.91
N TRP A 127 -2.71 8.33 -9.39
CA TRP A 127 -1.26 8.11 -9.49
C TRP A 127 -0.80 7.81 -10.92
N TRP A 128 -1.53 6.98 -11.68
CA TRP A 128 -1.19 6.72 -13.08
C TRP A 128 -1.37 7.94 -13.98
N HIS A 129 -2.35 8.79 -13.66
CA HIS A 129 -2.58 10.06 -14.34
C HIS A 129 -1.97 11.24 -13.57
N ARG A 130 -0.86 11.03 -12.85
CA ARG A 130 -0.26 12.06 -11.97
C ARG A 130 0.09 13.38 -12.66
N LEU A 131 0.33 13.37 -13.97
CA LEU A 131 0.56 14.58 -14.75
C LEU A 131 -0.69 15.46 -14.92
N GLN A 132 -1.87 14.94 -14.59
CA GLN A 132 -3.17 15.63 -14.62
C GLN A 132 -3.62 16.06 -13.22
N LEU A 133 -2.82 15.78 -12.18
CA LEU A 133 -3.11 16.26 -10.84
C LEU A 133 -2.93 17.79 -10.76
N PRO A 134 -3.54 18.45 -9.75
CA PRO A 134 -3.22 19.82 -9.40
C PRO A 134 -1.70 20.05 -9.32
N GLU A 135 -1.24 21.23 -9.72
CA GLU A 135 0.18 21.58 -9.89
C GLU A 135 1.04 21.22 -8.66
N GLN A 136 0.49 21.35 -7.46
CA GLN A 136 1.14 20.96 -6.20
C GLN A 136 1.57 19.48 -6.12
N PHE A 137 0.94 18.60 -6.89
CA PHE A 137 1.25 17.17 -6.96
C PHE A 137 2.00 16.79 -8.24
N VAL A 138 2.34 17.78 -9.08
CA VAL A 138 3.08 17.58 -10.34
C VAL A 138 4.53 18.03 -10.12
N GLY A 139 5.50 17.11 -10.31
CA GLY A 139 6.93 17.43 -10.23
C GLY A 139 7.72 16.57 -9.24
N GLY A 140 8.92 17.02 -8.89
CA GLY A 140 9.91 16.22 -8.15
C GLY A 140 9.43 15.69 -6.79
N ASP A 141 8.66 16.48 -6.04
CA ASP A 141 8.09 16.08 -4.74
C ASP A 141 6.60 15.70 -4.83
N GLY A 142 6.03 15.65 -6.04
CA GLY A 142 4.60 15.49 -6.26
C GLY A 142 4.02 14.20 -5.67
N GLY A 143 4.76 13.08 -5.82
CA GLY A 143 4.36 11.79 -5.24
C GLY A 143 4.35 11.80 -3.72
N ARG A 144 5.32 12.49 -3.10
CA ARG A 144 5.35 12.67 -1.64
C ARG A 144 4.16 13.48 -1.16
N LEU A 145 3.89 14.61 -1.79
CA LEU A 145 2.77 15.49 -1.40
C LEU A 145 1.42 14.80 -1.59
N PHE A 146 1.25 14.01 -2.65
CA PHE A 146 0.03 13.24 -2.88
C PHE A 146 -0.15 12.12 -1.85
N TYR A 147 0.93 11.42 -1.51
CA TYR A 147 0.90 10.41 -0.45
C TYR A 147 0.58 11.03 0.92
N ASP A 148 1.23 12.14 1.28
CA ASP A 148 1.00 12.85 2.54
C ASP A 148 -0.46 13.32 2.65
N TYR A 149 -1.04 13.81 1.56
CA TYR A 149 -2.46 14.16 1.47
C TYR A 149 -3.37 12.94 1.75
N LEU A 150 -3.14 11.82 1.07
CA LEU A 150 -3.89 10.58 1.29
C LEU A 150 -3.74 10.05 2.71
N HIS A 151 -2.52 10.09 3.26
CA HIS A 151 -2.23 9.63 4.60
C HIS A 151 -2.89 10.52 5.67
N GLY A 152 -3.03 11.82 5.41
CA GLY A 152 -3.78 12.73 6.28
C GLY A 152 -5.28 12.40 6.36
N LEU A 153 -5.88 11.90 5.27
CA LEU A 153 -7.29 11.49 5.23
C LEU A 153 -7.50 10.05 5.71
N PHE A 154 -6.64 9.13 5.29
CA PHE A 154 -6.76 7.68 5.49
C PHE A 154 -5.45 7.13 6.07
N PRO A 155 -5.10 7.44 7.34
CA PRO A 155 -3.79 7.12 7.92
C PRO A 155 -3.49 5.61 7.93
N ASP A 156 -4.52 4.79 8.09
CA ASP A 156 -4.40 3.33 8.16
C ASP A 156 -4.44 2.63 6.80
N LEU A 157 -4.68 3.36 5.69
CA LEU A 157 -4.85 2.77 4.37
C LEU A 157 -3.68 1.87 3.96
N LEU A 158 -2.45 2.35 4.09
CA LEU A 158 -1.25 1.60 3.71
C LEU A 158 -1.09 0.34 4.56
N MET A 159 -1.12 0.49 5.89
CA MET A 159 -0.84 -0.58 6.83
C MET A 159 -1.88 -1.68 6.79
N VAL A 160 -3.17 -1.31 6.73
CA VAL A 160 -4.27 -2.27 6.59
C VAL A 160 -4.18 -3.00 5.24
N SER A 161 -3.93 -2.26 4.16
CA SER A 161 -3.78 -2.83 2.82
C SER A 161 -2.63 -3.83 2.74
N TYR A 162 -1.49 -3.48 3.32
CA TYR A 162 -0.32 -4.34 3.39
C TYR A 162 -0.59 -5.59 4.23
N ARG A 163 -1.25 -5.46 5.38
CA ARG A 163 -1.63 -6.62 6.21
C ARG A 163 -2.50 -7.61 5.43
N ALA A 164 -3.50 -7.14 4.71
CA ALA A 164 -4.36 -7.99 3.89
C ALA A 164 -3.56 -8.68 2.77
N ALA A 165 -2.74 -7.92 2.04
CA ALA A 165 -1.92 -8.44 0.95
C ALA A 165 -0.85 -9.44 1.44
N SER A 166 -0.18 -9.17 2.55
CA SER A 166 0.81 -10.09 3.13
C SER A 166 0.18 -11.42 3.60
N GLY A 167 -1.08 -11.41 4.05
CA GLY A 167 -1.77 -12.64 4.43
C GLY A 167 -2.22 -13.51 3.24
N ILE A 168 -2.59 -12.87 2.12
CA ILE A 168 -3.32 -13.53 1.02
C ILE A 168 -2.45 -13.69 -0.23
N CYS A 169 -1.62 -12.69 -0.51
CA CYS A 169 -0.84 -12.54 -1.73
C CYS A 169 0.66 -12.79 -1.53
N ALA A 170 1.10 -13.21 -0.33
CA ALA A 170 2.52 -13.45 -0.03
C ALA A 170 3.22 -14.54 -0.85
N LYS A 171 2.52 -15.28 -1.73
CA LYS A 171 3.14 -16.21 -2.69
C LYS A 171 3.11 -15.69 -4.13
N GLU A 172 2.48 -14.54 -4.37
CA GLU A 172 2.39 -13.97 -5.70
C GLU A 172 3.67 -13.23 -6.08
N SER A 173 4.03 -13.29 -7.36
CA SER A 173 5.23 -12.64 -7.91
C SER A 173 5.18 -11.12 -7.75
N TRP A 174 4.01 -10.51 -7.94
CA TRP A 174 3.86 -9.05 -7.82
C TRP A 174 4.18 -8.54 -6.40
N PHE A 175 3.83 -9.32 -5.38
CA PHE A 175 4.04 -8.93 -3.99
C PHE A 175 5.51 -9.08 -3.56
N ALA A 176 6.34 -9.81 -4.33
CA ALA A 176 7.75 -10.02 -3.99
C ALA A 176 8.54 -8.71 -3.91
N ASN A 177 8.17 -7.68 -4.69
CA ASN A 177 8.82 -6.36 -4.69
C ASN A 177 8.51 -5.51 -3.44
N PHE A 178 7.59 -5.99 -2.59
CA PHE A 178 7.04 -5.32 -1.43
C PHE A 178 7.23 -6.14 -0.14
N ARG A 179 8.17 -7.09 -0.12
CA ARG A 179 8.55 -7.79 1.12
C ARG A 179 9.78 -7.19 1.75
#